data_AF-A0A530K2Y9-F1
#
_entry.id   AF-A0A530K2Y9-F1
#
_cell.length_a   1.000
_cell.length_b   1.000
_cell.length_c   1.000
_cell.angle_alpha   90.00
_cell.angle_beta   90.00
_cell.angle_gamma   90.00
#
_symmetry.space_group_name_H-M   'P 1'
#
loop_
_entity.id
_entity.type
_entity.pdbx_description
1 polymer ?
#
loop_
_entity_poly.entity_id
_entity_poly.type
_entity_poly.pdbx_seq_one_letter_code
_entity_poly.pdbx_strand_id
1 'polypeptide(L)'
;MSTTYHSEVDEIIDALRSLASQCRVETAYWIATPDGEYESQNGSDWCRDCGMAKLRNLRKHDRRRADEYILDGGWVSEHDTPPMCAHCGVKLKATLLAYGGIYELEHFRDNPPAPGDVNHAYEISEMLSAFQYTRAEHDSLAKEAIEIGLALVSAMAVPA
;
A
#
# COMPACT_ATOMS: atom_id res chain seq x y z
N MET A 1 -22.70 13.48 -9.67
CA MET A 1 -21.30 13.79 -10.00
C MET A 1 -20.85 12.76 -11.02
N SER A 2 -20.18 13.18 -12.11
CA SER A 2 -19.69 12.26 -13.14
C SER A 2 -18.36 11.65 -12.72
N THR A 3 -18.19 10.36 -12.97
CA THR A 3 -16.93 9.62 -12.78
C THR A 3 -16.35 9.29 -14.14
N THR A 4 -15.04 9.45 -14.30
CA THR A 4 -14.26 9.04 -15.47
C THR A 4 -13.58 7.71 -15.16
N TYR A 5 -13.62 6.77 -16.10
CA TYR A 5 -12.82 5.56 -16.06
C TYR A 5 -11.64 5.71 -17.02
N HIS A 6 -10.43 5.41 -16.55
CA HIS A 6 -9.19 5.50 -17.33
C HIS A 6 -8.73 4.10 -17.70
N SER A 7 -9.09 3.64 -18.90
CA SER A 7 -8.77 2.29 -19.39
C SER A 7 -7.26 2.01 -19.49
N GLU A 8 -6.48 3.04 -19.75
CA GLU A 8 -5.02 3.00 -19.90
C GLU A 8 -4.32 2.54 -18.62
N VAL A 9 -4.97 2.74 -17.46
CA VAL A 9 -4.48 2.25 -16.17
C VAL A 9 -4.30 0.73 -16.17
N ASP A 10 -5.25 -0.02 -16.74
CA ASP A 10 -5.18 -1.48 -16.78
C ASP A 10 -3.98 -1.95 -17.62
N GLU A 11 -3.74 -1.30 -18.76
CA GLU A 11 -2.61 -1.63 -19.65
C GLU A 11 -1.26 -1.39 -18.98
N ILE A 12 -1.13 -0.28 -18.23
CA ILE A 12 0.10 0.06 -17.52
C ILE A 12 0.32 -0.90 -16.35
N ILE A 13 -0.71 -1.20 -15.56
CA ILE A 13 -0.63 -2.17 -14.45
C ILE A 13 -0.25 -3.55 -14.99
N ASP A 14 -0.85 -3.98 -16.11
CA ASP A 14 -0.50 -5.24 -16.76
C ASP A 14 0.97 -5.28 -17.18
N ALA A 15 1.52 -4.18 -17.71
CA ALA A 15 2.92 -4.08 -18.08
C ALA A 15 3.87 -4.13 -16.86
N LEU A 16 3.47 -3.54 -15.73
CA LEU A 16 4.27 -3.53 -14.50
C LEU A 16 4.17 -4.84 -13.70
N ARG A 17 3.11 -5.63 -13.91
CA ARG A 17 2.75 -6.82 -13.11
C ARG A 17 3.90 -7.77 -12.83
N SER A 18 4.70 -8.09 -13.85
CA SER A 18 5.82 -9.04 -13.72
C SER A 18 6.87 -8.53 -12.71
N LEU A 19 7.21 -7.24 -12.78
CA LEU A 19 8.17 -6.63 -11.86
C LEU A 19 7.54 -6.40 -10.48
N ALA A 20 6.34 -5.84 -10.43
CA ALA A 20 5.61 -5.58 -9.19
C ALA A 20 5.34 -6.85 -8.36
N SER A 21 5.10 -7.99 -9.02
CA SER A 21 4.87 -9.27 -8.32
C SER A 21 6.08 -9.80 -7.53
N GLN A 22 7.27 -9.24 -7.77
CA GLN A 22 8.49 -9.56 -7.02
C GLN A 22 8.62 -8.70 -5.76
N CYS A 23 7.80 -7.66 -5.61
CA CYS A 23 7.75 -6.86 -4.39
C CYS A 23 7.24 -7.71 -3.23
N ARG A 24 7.92 -7.64 -2.09
CA ARG A 24 7.49 -8.35 -0.89
C ARG A 24 6.38 -7.56 -0.19
N VAL A 25 5.17 -8.11 -0.26
CA VAL A 25 3.97 -7.52 0.36
C VAL A 25 3.24 -8.58 1.19
N GLU A 26 2.97 -8.26 2.44
CA GLU A 26 2.28 -9.16 3.39
C GLU A 26 0.85 -8.67 3.64
N THR A 27 0.00 -9.51 4.25
CA THR A 27 -1.33 -9.06 4.67
C THR A 27 -1.26 -8.25 5.96
N ALA A 28 -2.07 -7.19 6.07
CA ALA A 28 -2.19 -6.38 7.27
C ALA A 28 -2.98 -7.07 8.39
N TYR A 29 -2.55 -6.81 9.62
CA TYR A 29 -3.19 -7.25 10.87
C TYR A 29 -3.07 -6.15 11.92
N TRP A 30 -4.03 -6.14 12.85
CA TRP A 30 -4.10 -5.22 13.97
C TRP A 30 -4.17 -6.01 15.27
N ILE A 31 -3.61 -5.43 16.34
CA ILE A 31 -3.66 -6.07 17.65
C ILE A 31 -4.71 -5.35 18.47
N ALA A 32 -5.85 -6.00 18.70
CA ALA A 32 -6.82 -5.55 19.67
C ALA A 32 -6.33 -5.90 21.09
N THR A 33 -6.48 -4.96 22.02
CA THR A 33 -6.16 -5.11 23.45
C THR A 33 -7.41 -4.79 24.29
N PRO A 34 -7.42 -5.16 25.59
CA PRO A 34 -8.51 -4.79 26.50
C PRO A 34 -8.84 -3.29 26.53
N ASP A 35 -7.83 -2.45 26.25
CA ASP A 35 -7.88 -1.01 26.40
C ASP A 35 -8.03 -0.29 25.03
N GLY A 36 -8.21 -1.05 23.94
CA GLY A 36 -8.32 -0.53 22.57
C GLY A 36 -7.31 -1.16 21.61
N GLU A 37 -7.17 -0.60 20.41
CA GLU A 37 -6.18 -1.04 19.43
C GLU A 37 -4.75 -0.71 19.89
N TYR A 38 -3.82 -1.63 19.64
CA TYR A 38 -2.43 -1.44 20.00
C TYR A 38 -1.72 -0.54 18.98
N GLU A 39 -1.33 0.65 19.41
CA GLU A 39 -0.49 1.55 18.65
C GLU A 39 0.97 1.49 19.14
N SER A 40 1.89 1.45 18.19
CA SER A 40 3.32 1.65 18.45
C SER A 40 3.77 3.03 17.95
N GLN A 41 5.01 3.41 18.26
CA GLN A 41 5.59 4.66 17.72
C GLN A 41 5.70 4.66 16.18
N ASN A 42 5.65 3.47 15.56
CA ASN A 42 5.84 3.29 14.12
C ASN A 42 4.54 2.88 13.41
N GLY A 43 3.37 3.06 14.05
CA GLY A 43 2.06 2.69 13.51
C GLY A 43 1.40 1.51 14.23
N SER A 44 0.20 1.15 13.75
CA SER A 44 -0.66 0.09 14.29
C SER A 44 -0.82 -1.12 13.38
N ASP A 45 -0.33 -1.07 12.14
CA ASP A 45 -0.40 -2.17 11.19
C ASP A 45 0.76 -3.16 11.37
N TRP A 46 0.47 -4.45 11.31
CA TRP A 46 1.45 -5.52 11.49
C TRP A 46 1.35 -6.55 10.36
N CYS A 47 2.49 -7.06 9.90
CA CYS A 47 2.47 -8.35 9.21
C CYS A 47 2.18 -9.45 10.24
N ARG A 48 1.71 -10.61 9.76
CA ARG A 48 1.29 -11.72 10.62
C ARG A 48 2.35 -12.14 11.64
N ASP A 49 3.60 -12.27 11.20
CA ASP A 49 4.68 -12.78 12.05
C ASP A 49 5.05 -11.80 13.16
N CYS A 50 5.22 -10.52 12.81
CA CYS A 50 5.50 -9.47 13.79
C CYS A 50 4.32 -9.27 14.75
N GLY A 51 3.09 -9.26 14.23
CA GLY A 51 1.87 -9.13 15.02
C GLY A 51 1.73 -10.29 16.02
N MET A 52 1.94 -11.53 15.59
CA MET A 52 1.90 -12.71 16.46
C MET A 52 3.00 -12.68 17.53
N ALA A 53 4.22 -12.27 17.17
CA ALA A 53 5.31 -12.15 18.14
C ALA A 53 4.98 -11.09 19.20
N LYS A 54 4.44 -9.94 18.78
CA LYS A 54 4.03 -8.86 19.67
C LYS A 54 2.85 -9.27 20.56
N LEU A 55 1.83 -9.91 20.00
CA LEU A 55 0.68 -10.44 20.72
C LEU A 55 1.12 -11.40 21.85
N ARG A 56 2.02 -12.34 21.56
CA ARG A 56 2.59 -13.26 22.57
C ARG A 56 3.30 -12.52 23.69
N ASN A 57 4.06 -11.47 23.35
CA ASN A 57 4.74 -10.65 24.34
C ASN A 57 3.72 -9.92 25.24
N LEU A 58 2.70 -9.27 24.67
CA LEU A 58 1.64 -8.58 25.41
C LEU A 58 0.92 -9.52 26.38
N ARG A 59 0.46 -10.68 25.89
CA ARG A 59 -0.19 -11.72 26.71
C ARG A 59 0.69 -12.25 27.84
N LYS A 60 2.01 -12.28 27.65
CA LYS A 60 2.97 -12.68 28.69
C LYS A 60 3.06 -11.63 29.80
N HIS A 61 2.93 -10.34 29.46
CA HIS A 61 3.00 -9.23 30.41
C HIS A 61 1.67 -8.94 31.12
N ASP A 62 0.53 -9.15 30.45
CA ASP A 62 -0.80 -9.08 31.04
C ASP A 62 -1.47 -10.47 31.04
N ARG A 63 -1.03 -11.31 31.98
CA ARG A 63 -1.52 -12.70 32.09
C ARG A 63 -2.98 -12.80 32.53
N ARG A 64 -3.55 -11.75 33.14
CA ARG A 64 -4.91 -11.78 33.68
C ARG A 64 -5.95 -11.59 32.60
N ARG A 65 -5.62 -10.79 31.57
CA ARG A 65 -6.48 -10.47 30.42
C ARG A 65 -5.92 -11.05 29.12
N ALA A 66 -5.11 -12.12 29.19
CA ALA A 66 -4.35 -12.61 28.03
C ALA A 66 -5.24 -13.04 26.85
N ASP A 67 -6.41 -13.57 27.12
CA ASP A 67 -7.42 -13.98 26.14
C ASP A 67 -8.12 -12.82 25.45
N GLU A 68 -8.13 -11.63 26.06
CA GLU A 68 -8.71 -10.41 25.48
C GLU A 68 -7.81 -9.76 24.42
N TYR A 69 -6.53 -10.13 24.33
CA TYR A 69 -5.64 -9.68 23.25
C TYR A 69 -5.89 -10.51 22.00
N ILE A 70 -6.21 -9.89 20.87
CA ILE A 70 -6.53 -10.59 19.61
C ILE A 70 -5.66 -10.02 18.49
N LEU A 71 -5.13 -10.89 17.63
CA LEU A 71 -4.58 -10.46 16.35
C LEU A 71 -5.71 -10.59 15.33
N ASP A 72 -6.25 -9.46 14.91
CA ASP A 72 -7.35 -9.35 13.95
C ASP A 72 -6.83 -8.88 12.58
N GLY A 73 -7.61 -9.08 11.53
CA GLY A 73 -7.24 -8.75 10.15
C GLY A 73 -7.03 -9.98 9.28
N GLY A 74 -6.21 -9.85 8.24
CA GLY A 74 -6.07 -10.88 7.21
C GLY A 74 -6.91 -10.64 5.95
N TRP A 75 -7.57 -9.49 5.85
CA TRP A 75 -8.26 -9.00 4.65
C TRP A 75 -7.61 -7.71 4.15
N VAL A 76 -7.93 -7.32 2.92
CA VAL A 76 -7.47 -6.05 2.34
C VAL A 76 -8.29 -4.91 2.95
N SER A 77 -7.60 -3.89 3.45
CA SER A 77 -8.18 -2.66 4.02
C SER A 77 -7.92 -1.45 3.12
N GLU A 78 -8.70 -0.40 3.31
CA GLU A 78 -8.53 0.88 2.61
C GLU A 78 -7.59 1.79 3.41
N HIS A 79 -6.63 2.44 2.74
CA HIS A 79 -5.66 3.33 3.40
C HIS A 79 -5.40 4.62 2.60
N ASP A 80 -5.13 5.70 3.32
CA ASP A 80 -4.71 7.00 2.76
C ASP A 80 -3.19 7.10 2.55
N THR A 81 -2.43 6.07 2.90
CA THR A 81 -1.00 5.92 2.60
C THR A 81 -0.67 4.42 2.48
N PRO A 82 0.40 4.03 1.76
CA PRO A 82 0.81 2.62 1.72
C PRO A 82 1.14 2.11 3.13
N PRO A 83 0.40 1.12 3.67
CA PRO A 83 0.65 0.65 5.02
C PRO A 83 1.90 -0.21 5.07
N MET A 84 2.61 -0.08 6.18
CA MET A 84 3.88 -0.77 6.45
C MET A 84 3.81 -1.44 7.81
N CYS A 85 4.41 -2.60 7.95
CA CYS A 85 4.48 -3.25 9.26
C CYS A 85 5.27 -2.39 10.25
N ALA A 86 4.64 -2.03 11.36
CA ALA A 86 5.20 -1.19 12.41
C ALA A 86 6.51 -1.72 13.04
N HIS A 87 6.81 -3.01 12.87
CA HIS A 87 8.06 -3.60 13.35
C HIS A 87 9.14 -3.77 12.28
N CYS A 88 8.82 -4.45 11.17
CA CYS A 88 9.83 -4.84 10.18
C CYS A 88 9.83 -3.96 8.92
N GLY A 89 8.87 -3.04 8.78
CA GLY A 89 8.76 -2.15 7.63
C GLY A 89 8.43 -2.86 6.31
N VAL A 90 7.96 -4.11 6.34
CA VAL A 90 7.45 -4.74 5.11
C VAL A 90 6.16 -4.06 4.67
N LYS A 91 5.98 -3.88 3.36
CA LYS A 91 4.73 -3.38 2.77
C LYS A 91 3.58 -4.31 3.11
N LEU A 92 2.42 -3.71 3.36
CA LEU A 92 1.19 -4.43 3.64
C LEU A 92 0.18 -4.20 2.51
N LYS A 93 -0.59 -5.23 2.19
CA LYS A 93 -1.65 -5.17 1.20
C LYS A 93 -2.75 -4.22 1.66
N ALA A 94 -3.09 -3.28 0.81
CA ALA A 94 -4.19 -2.34 1.00
C ALA A 94 -4.76 -1.93 -0.34
N THR A 95 -5.95 -1.36 -0.32
CA THR A 95 -6.46 -0.55 -1.42
C THR A 95 -6.18 0.91 -1.07
N LEU A 96 -5.43 1.62 -1.90
CA LEU A 96 -5.24 3.04 -1.69
C LEU A 96 -6.55 3.80 -2.00
N LEU A 97 -6.96 4.63 -1.06
CA LEU A 97 -8.02 5.61 -1.27
C LEU A 97 -7.51 6.72 -2.19
N ALA A 98 -8.42 7.52 -2.73
CA ALA A 98 -8.08 8.62 -3.63
C ALA A 98 -7.05 9.58 -3.03
N TYR A 99 -7.13 9.87 -1.73
CA TYR A 99 -6.15 10.73 -1.05
C TYR A 99 -4.77 10.07 -0.94
N GLY A 100 -4.72 8.75 -0.72
CA GLY A 100 -3.47 7.99 -0.80
C GLY A 100 -2.86 7.95 -2.18
N GLY A 101 -3.67 7.81 -3.23
CA GLY A 101 -3.20 7.98 -4.61
C GLY A 101 -2.59 9.37 -4.85
N ILE A 102 -3.19 10.43 -4.31
CA ILE A 102 -2.65 11.80 -4.41
C ILE A 102 -1.31 11.93 -3.67
N TYR A 103 -1.21 11.34 -2.47
CA TYR A 103 0.03 11.38 -1.69
C TYR A 103 1.18 10.66 -2.42
N GLU A 104 0.92 9.48 -2.97
CA GLU A 104 1.91 8.74 -3.78
C GLU A 104 2.27 9.49 -5.06
N LEU A 105 1.30 10.14 -5.70
CA LEU A 105 1.57 11.00 -6.86
C LEU A 105 2.52 12.15 -6.50
N GLU A 106 2.29 12.82 -5.38
CA GLU A 106 3.20 13.85 -4.85
C GLU A 106 4.60 13.29 -4.56
N HIS A 107 4.67 12.10 -3.96
CA HIS A 107 5.95 11.42 -3.73
C HIS A 107 6.73 11.21 -5.03
N PHE A 108 6.10 10.67 -6.08
CA PHE A 108 6.78 10.37 -7.35
C PHE A 108 7.05 11.61 -8.23
N ARG A 109 6.33 12.72 -8.01
CA ARG A 109 6.71 14.02 -8.60
C ARG A 109 8.07 14.48 -8.09
N ASP A 110 8.29 14.34 -6.78
CA ASP A 110 9.53 14.78 -6.13
C ASP A 110 10.65 13.73 -6.24
N ASN A 111 10.28 12.46 -6.40
CA ASN A 111 11.19 11.31 -6.42
C ASN A 111 10.86 10.41 -7.63
N PRO A 112 11.39 10.73 -8.83
CA PRO A 112 11.08 9.97 -10.03
C PRO A 112 11.38 8.47 -9.87
N PRO A 113 10.50 7.58 -10.37
CA PRO A 113 10.66 6.15 -10.17
C PRO A 113 11.90 5.60 -10.89
N ALA A 114 12.69 4.82 -10.17
CA ALA A 114 13.83 4.10 -10.72
C ALA A 114 13.38 2.89 -11.59
N PRO A 115 13.81 2.80 -12.86
CA PRO A 115 13.54 1.63 -13.70
C PRO A 115 14.10 0.34 -13.10
N GLY A 116 13.30 -0.72 -13.08
CA GLY A 116 13.70 -2.02 -12.53
C GLY A 116 13.57 -2.14 -11.00
N ASP A 117 13.20 -1.07 -10.29
CA ASP A 117 12.88 -1.16 -8.86
C ASP A 117 11.52 -1.82 -8.65
N VAL A 118 11.52 -2.98 -7.97
CA VAL A 118 10.31 -3.75 -7.68
C VAL A 118 9.34 -3.02 -6.75
N ASN A 119 9.82 -2.15 -5.86
CA ASN A 119 8.98 -1.37 -4.97
C ASN A 119 8.24 -0.29 -5.73
N HIS A 120 8.94 0.49 -6.55
CA HIS A 120 8.32 1.54 -7.34
C HIS A 120 7.31 0.98 -8.34
N ALA A 121 7.60 -0.17 -8.96
CA ALA A 121 6.64 -0.83 -9.85
C ALA A 121 5.34 -1.22 -9.11
N TYR A 122 5.46 -1.70 -7.87
CA TYR A 122 4.31 -2.01 -7.02
C TYR A 122 3.56 -0.74 -6.60
N GLU A 123 4.25 0.24 -6.02
CA GLU A 123 3.68 1.50 -5.52
C GLU A 123 2.96 2.28 -6.63
N ILE A 124 3.55 2.35 -7.83
CA ILE A 124 2.90 2.96 -9.00
C ILE A 124 1.66 2.18 -9.43
N SER A 125 1.67 0.85 -9.36
CA SER A 125 0.48 0.05 -9.68
C SER A 125 -0.66 0.31 -8.69
N GLU A 126 -0.35 0.47 -7.41
CA GLU A 126 -1.33 0.82 -6.37
C GLU A 126 -1.85 2.27 -6.55
N MET A 127 -0.96 3.23 -6.82
CA MET A 127 -1.31 4.62 -7.12
C MET A 127 -2.24 4.70 -8.33
N LEU A 128 -1.90 4.02 -9.43
CA LEU A 128 -2.73 3.98 -10.64
C LEU A 128 -4.10 3.36 -10.37
N SER A 129 -4.15 2.28 -9.58
CA SER A 129 -5.41 1.64 -9.18
C SER A 129 -6.33 2.62 -8.43
N ALA A 130 -5.78 3.47 -7.57
CA ALA A 130 -6.54 4.52 -6.86
C ALA A 130 -7.11 5.59 -7.82
N PHE A 131 -6.51 5.78 -8.99
CA PHE A 131 -6.96 6.70 -10.04
C PHE A 131 -7.74 6.04 -11.17
N GLN A 132 -8.03 4.72 -11.12
CA GLN A 132 -8.74 4.04 -12.20
C GLN A 132 -10.16 4.61 -12.43
N TYR A 133 -10.83 4.98 -11.35
CA TYR A 133 -12.13 5.64 -11.36
C TYR A 133 -12.05 6.98 -10.64
N THR A 134 -11.98 8.08 -11.38
CA THR A 134 -11.84 9.41 -10.77
C THR A 134 -13.08 10.27 -10.91
N ARG A 135 -13.28 11.16 -9.93
CA ARG A 135 -14.20 12.30 -10.10
C ARG A 135 -13.61 13.30 -11.09
N ALA A 136 -14.48 14.05 -11.76
CA ALA A 136 -14.07 15.08 -12.72
C ALA A 136 -13.05 16.09 -12.15
N GLU A 137 -13.15 16.44 -10.86
CA GLU A 137 -12.21 17.34 -10.19
C GLU A 137 -10.77 16.79 -10.05
N HIS A 138 -10.59 15.47 -10.14
CA HIS A 138 -9.28 14.79 -10.02
C HIS A 138 -8.77 14.25 -11.37
N ASP A 139 -9.43 14.55 -12.48
CA ASP A 139 -9.08 14.02 -13.81
C ASP A 139 -7.65 14.40 -14.25
N SER A 140 -7.19 15.60 -13.90
CA SER A 140 -5.80 16.02 -14.17
C SER A 140 -4.77 15.22 -13.37
N LEU A 141 -5.11 14.81 -12.14
CA LEU A 141 -4.23 14.01 -11.29
C LEU A 141 -4.09 12.59 -11.83
N ALA A 142 -5.20 12.01 -12.31
CA ALA A 142 -5.18 10.69 -12.96
C ALA A 142 -4.29 10.69 -14.21
N LYS A 143 -4.41 11.72 -15.06
CA LYS A 143 -3.57 11.87 -16.27
C LYS A 143 -2.09 11.94 -15.93
N GLU A 144 -1.74 12.66 -14.87
CA GLU A 144 -0.35 12.75 -14.43
C GLU A 144 0.18 11.44 -13.86
N ALA A 145 -0.62 10.73 -13.06
CA ALA A 145 -0.28 9.39 -12.59
C ALA A 145 -0.04 8.43 -13.76
N ILE A 146 -0.88 8.49 -14.80
CA ILE A 146 -0.74 7.74 -16.05
C ILE A 146 0.58 8.09 -16.76
N GLU A 147 0.94 9.36 -16.86
CA GLU A 147 2.21 9.80 -17.46
C GLU A 147 3.43 9.23 -16.73
N ILE A 148 3.41 9.22 -15.39
CA ILE A 148 4.46 8.60 -14.57
C ILE A 148 4.54 7.09 -14.83
N GLY A 149 3.39 6.41 -14.86
CA GLY A 149 3.32 4.97 -15.16
C GLY A 149 3.88 4.63 -16.54
N LEU A 150 3.49 5.39 -17.57
CA LEU A 150 3.99 5.23 -18.95
C LEU A 150 5.50 5.49 -19.04
N ALA A 151 6.01 6.49 -18.32
CA ALA A 151 7.44 6.78 -18.28
C ALA A 151 8.25 5.62 -17.70
N LEU A 152 7.77 5.00 -16.61
CA LEU A 152 8.41 3.82 -16.02
C LEU A 152 8.39 2.62 -16.98
N VAL A 153 7.23 2.31 -17.58
CA VAL A 153 7.10 1.21 -18.55
C VAL A 153 8.03 1.41 -19.74
N SER A 154 8.09 2.65 -20.27
CA SER A 154 8.98 2.98 -21.38
C SER A 154 10.46 2.83 -21.03
N ALA A 155 10.86 3.24 -19.83
CA ALA A 155 12.23 3.12 -19.35
C ALA A 155 12.65 1.66 -19.13
N MET A 156 11.71 0.78 -18.74
CA MET A 156 11.95 -0.67 -18.59
C MET A 156 12.15 -1.39 -19.93
N ALA A 157 11.63 -0.84 -21.04
CA ALA A 157 11.72 -1.45 -22.37
C ALA A 157 13.05 -1.18 -23.09
N VAL A 158 13.89 -0.26 -22.58
CA VAL A 158 15.19 0.05 -23.17
C VAL A 158 16.22 -0.97 -22.67
N PRO A 159 16.79 -1.84 -23.54
CA PRO A 159 17.87 -2.73 -23.13
C PRO A 159 19.10 -1.90 -22.73
N ALA A 160 19.67 -2.23 -21.57
CA ALA A 160 20.87 -1.62 -21.02
C ALA A 160 22.11 -1.80 -21.92
#